data_AF-A0A1X9YN53-F1
#
_entry.id   AF-A0A1X9YN53-F1
#
_cell.length_a   1.000
_cell.length_b   1.000
_cell.length_c   1.000
_cell.angle_alpha   90.00
_cell.angle_beta   90.00
_cell.angle_gamma   90.00
#
_symmetry.space_group_name_H-M   'P 1'
#
loop_
_entity.id
_entity.type
_entity.pdbx_description
1 polymer ?
#
loop_
_entity_poly.entity_id
_entity_poly.type
_entity_poly.pdbx_seq_one_letter_code
_entity_poly.pdbx_strand_id
1 'polypeptide(L)'
;MDLISFSCRARIRSLFRHKRLQRLLLLAFGVAAAGTYSWMFAFLLEQAGQGGLHPSVEKVLEYTNLFMLAIIILKGFFPAYVPKANLIHPLYPVSVLQRFRTEVIVELVSPLYFVLLIFLVLLFVLAPEYTVLHLMQSLLVILTAHVTLRSLQVFVERKMRWRDVNFYSAVVMAGAFVALQVRAPMFMPATEWLMLVVHMAALGALVAASFFLEKAAVEPRRKTVNYSSDARRSLGWRLFKNHKLARQMLVFGFAFKVIVLAADAFAFTKKGEHIFDEIVTLWLFVGPLVVFSYVFNNVWGFYRNLWLTVERSSGTSKGFITATWMALRLPLLLDAGITFVYVAIFNHQDAFFIVMMYVAGVLIMTPLSMIASIASPKAVSGGLFSFSAKSSYLFNFISIGLFSLLFLPLIHPLLYLVYPVLVGGVLFALVAVLREYPRYKYRLFETHFKAEA
;
A
#
# COMPACT_ATOMS: atom_id res chain seq x y z
N MET A 1 -11.49 -22.40 -26.50
CA MET A 1 -11.35 -20.95 -26.22
C MET A 1 -10.05 -20.73 -25.49
N ASP A 2 -9.20 -19.81 -25.96
CA ASP A 2 -7.99 -19.44 -25.24
C ASP A 2 -8.32 -18.94 -23.83
N LEU A 3 -7.72 -19.56 -22.83
CA LEU A 3 -7.91 -19.28 -21.40
C LEU A 3 -7.73 -17.79 -21.08
N ILE A 4 -6.77 -17.14 -21.75
CA ILE A 4 -6.51 -15.70 -21.67
C ILE A 4 -7.71 -14.91 -22.18
N SER A 5 -8.19 -15.20 -23.39
CA SER A 5 -9.31 -14.48 -24.01
C SER A 5 -10.59 -14.57 -23.17
N PHE A 6 -10.88 -15.76 -22.64
CA PHE A 6 -12.00 -15.99 -21.74
C PHE A 6 -11.85 -15.19 -20.45
N SER A 7 -10.68 -15.28 -19.81
CA SER A 7 -10.40 -14.60 -18.54
C SER A 7 -10.45 -13.07 -18.67
N CYS A 8 -9.93 -12.51 -19.77
CA CYS A 8 -10.02 -11.07 -20.05
C CYS A 8 -11.47 -10.62 -20.23
N ARG A 9 -12.28 -11.36 -21.02
CA ARG A 9 -13.71 -11.06 -21.19
C ARG A 9 -14.46 -11.14 -19.87
N ALA A 10 -14.20 -12.16 -19.07
CA ALA A 10 -14.78 -12.31 -17.74
C ALA A 10 -14.40 -11.15 -16.82
N ARG A 11 -13.12 -10.73 -16.85
CA ARG A 11 -12.62 -9.60 -16.07
C ARG A 11 -13.33 -8.31 -16.45
N ILE A 12 -13.40 -7.97 -17.73
CA ILE A 12 -14.08 -6.76 -18.23
C ILE A 12 -15.55 -6.75 -17.83
N ARG A 13 -16.27 -7.86 -18.03
CA ARG A 13 -17.69 -7.97 -17.61
C ARG A 13 -17.84 -7.82 -16.10
N SER A 14 -16.94 -8.40 -15.31
CA SER A 14 -16.95 -8.29 -13.86
C SER A 14 -16.72 -6.86 -13.36
N LEU A 15 -16.03 -6.01 -14.14
CA LEU A 15 -15.79 -4.61 -13.79
C LEU A 15 -17.08 -3.79 -13.71
N PHE A 16 -18.14 -4.13 -14.44
CA PHE A 16 -19.38 -3.33 -14.43
C PHE A 16 -20.58 -4.05 -13.82
N ARG A 17 -20.41 -5.30 -13.34
CA ARG A 17 -21.51 -6.13 -12.82
C ARG A 17 -22.11 -5.64 -11.49
N HIS A 18 -21.29 -5.07 -10.60
CA HIS A 18 -21.72 -4.60 -9.28
C HIS A 18 -21.35 -3.15 -9.05
N LYS A 19 -22.28 -2.37 -8.49
CA LYS A 19 -22.13 -0.91 -8.25
C LYS A 19 -21.67 -0.16 -9.51
N ARG A 20 -22.36 -0.41 -10.63
CA ARG A 20 -22.00 0.10 -11.97
C ARG A 20 -21.77 1.60 -11.98
N LEU A 21 -22.68 2.38 -11.38
CA LEU A 21 -22.56 3.84 -11.30
C LEU A 21 -21.29 4.26 -10.57
N GLN A 22 -21.02 3.70 -9.37
CA GLN A 22 -19.81 4.03 -8.60
C GLN A 22 -18.54 3.73 -9.40
N ARG A 23 -18.47 2.58 -10.08
CA ARG A 23 -17.29 2.20 -10.86
C ARG A 23 -17.12 3.04 -12.13
N LEU A 24 -18.22 3.43 -12.75
CA LEU A 24 -18.21 4.35 -13.90
C LEU A 24 -17.74 5.74 -13.46
N LEU A 25 -18.24 6.26 -12.34
CA LEU A 25 -17.79 7.54 -11.78
C LEU A 25 -16.30 7.50 -11.42
N LEU A 26 -15.83 6.42 -10.79
CA LEU A 26 -14.40 6.25 -10.48
C LEU A 26 -13.53 6.20 -11.74
N LEU A 27 -14.00 5.53 -12.79
CA LEU A 27 -13.30 5.48 -14.07
C LEU A 27 -13.29 6.87 -14.74
N ALA A 28 -14.42 7.57 -14.77
CA ALA A 28 -14.53 8.92 -15.32
C ALA A 28 -13.60 9.90 -14.58
N PHE A 29 -13.57 9.82 -13.24
CA PHE A 29 -12.62 10.57 -12.43
C PHE A 29 -11.17 10.20 -12.77
N GLY A 30 -10.86 8.91 -12.93
CA GLY A 30 -9.53 8.47 -13.35
C GLY A 30 -9.12 9.01 -14.72
N VAL A 31 -10.03 9.04 -15.69
CA VAL A 31 -9.79 9.62 -17.02
C VAL A 31 -9.57 11.13 -16.94
N ALA A 32 -10.38 11.85 -16.16
CA ALA A 32 -10.20 13.28 -15.93
C ALA A 32 -8.85 13.58 -15.24
N ALA A 33 -8.46 12.76 -14.26
CA ALA A 33 -7.17 12.85 -13.60
C ALA A 33 -6.03 12.59 -14.59
N ALA A 34 -6.13 11.55 -15.42
CA ALA A 34 -5.16 11.30 -16.49
C ALA A 34 -5.00 12.51 -17.40
N GLY A 35 -6.10 13.11 -17.88
CA GLY A 35 -6.03 14.33 -18.69
C GLY A 35 -5.36 15.50 -17.98
N THR A 36 -5.69 15.72 -16.71
CA THR A 36 -5.10 16.79 -15.89
C THR A 36 -3.60 16.60 -15.70
N TYR A 37 -3.18 15.39 -15.31
CA TYR A 37 -1.76 15.06 -15.12
C TYR A 37 -0.99 15.07 -16.44
N SER A 38 -1.57 14.57 -17.56
CA SER A 38 -0.94 14.65 -18.87
C SER A 38 -0.72 16.09 -19.30
N TRP A 39 -1.71 16.96 -19.11
CA TRP A 39 -1.57 18.39 -19.39
C TRP A 39 -0.49 19.03 -18.52
N MET A 40 -0.44 18.71 -17.23
CA MET A 40 0.59 19.22 -16.31
C MET A 40 2.00 18.78 -16.72
N PHE A 41 2.21 17.51 -17.05
CA PHE A 41 3.50 17.00 -17.51
C PHE A 41 3.88 17.55 -18.89
N ALA A 42 2.91 17.74 -19.79
CA ALA A 42 3.14 18.37 -21.09
C ALA A 42 3.59 19.83 -20.93
N PHE A 43 2.93 20.58 -20.06
CA PHE A 43 3.32 21.95 -19.73
C PHE A 43 4.74 22.01 -19.14
N LEU A 44 5.09 21.09 -18.23
CA LEU A 44 6.44 21.02 -17.68
C LEU A 44 7.49 20.71 -18.74
N LEU A 45 7.18 19.82 -19.70
CA LEU A 45 8.07 19.51 -20.81
C LEU A 45 8.28 20.71 -21.74
N GLU A 46 7.21 21.43 -22.05
CA GLU A 46 7.26 22.64 -22.88
C GLU A 46 8.12 23.74 -22.22
N GLN A 47 7.90 24.00 -20.93
CA GLN A 47 8.69 24.98 -20.16
C GLN A 47 10.16 24.58 -20.06
N ALA A 48 10.44 23.29 -19.87
CA ALA A 48 11.81 22.76 -19.85
C ALA A 48 12.50 22.89 -21.22
N GLY A 49 11.76 22.70 -22.32
CA GLY A 49 12.27 22.88 -23.69
C GLY A 49 12.53 24.35 -24.04
N GLN A 50 11.74 25.27 -23.51
CA GLN A 50 11.91 26.72 -23.71
C GLN A 50 13.01 27.33 -22.81
N GLY A 51 13.63 26.54 -21.93
CA GLY A 51 14.67 27.00 -21.00
C GLY A 51 14.14 27.87 -19.85
N GLY A 52 12.82 27.89 -19.62
CA GLY A 52 12.16 28.74 -18.62
C GLY A 52 12.21 28.21 -17.19
N LEU A 53 12.53 26.92 -16.99
CA LEU A 53 12.56 26.26 -15.67
C LEU A 53 13.77 25.33 -15.51
N HIS A 54 14.35 25.29 -14.30
CA HIS A 54 15.10 24.14 -13.79
C HIS A 54 14.07 23.13 -13.25
N PRO A 55 13.60 22.17 -14.06
CA PRO A 55 14.42 21.03 -14.51
C PRO A 55 14.51 20.89 -16.04
N SER A 56 15.57 20.20 -16.53
CA SER A 56 15.74 19.88 -17.95
C SER A 56 14.67 18.91 -18.47
N VAL A 57 14.48 18.87 -19.80
CA VAL A 57 13.52 17.95 -20.47
C VAL A 57 13.76 16.50 -20.03
N GLU A 58 15.03 16.08 -19.98
CA GLU A 58 15.40 14.73 -19.53
C GLU A 58 14.91 14.42 -18.12
N LYS A 59 15.00 15.40 -17.21
CA LYS A 59 14.54 15.25 -15.82
C LYS A 59 13.03 15.17 -15.72
N VAL A 60 12.29 15.94 -16.52
CA VAL A 60 10.83 15.85 -16.55
C VAL A 60 10.37 14.48 -17.08
N LEU A 61 11.03 13.96 -18.11
CA LEU A 61 10.80 12.60 -18.62
C LEU A 61 11.13 11.53 -17.57
N GLU A 62 12.25 11.70 -16.85
CA GLU A 62 12.64 10.83 -15.73
C GLU A 62 11.55 10.80 -14.65
N TYR A 63 11.06 11.97 -14.23
CA TYR A 63 9.99 12.08 -13.26
C TYR A 63 8.68 11.48 -13.74
N THR A 64 8.37 11.59 -15.03
CA THR A 64 7.18 10.94 -15.62
C THR A 64 7.27 9.42 -15.45
N ASN A 65 8.41 8.82 -15.78
CA ASN A 65 8.65 7.38 -15.62
C ASN A 65 8.62 6.95 -14.16
N LEU A 66 9.28 7.70 -13.27
CA LEU A 66 9.28 7.43 -11.84
C LEU A 66 7.87 7.53 -11.25
N PHE A 67 7.07 8.50 -11.68
CA PHE A 67 5.68 8.65 -11.27
C PHE A 67 4.84 7.42 -11.64
N MET A 68 4.96 6.93 -12.88
CA MET A 68 4.27 5.70 -13.32
C MET A 68 4.72 4.46 -12.56
N LEU A 69 6.03 4.32 -12.32
CA LEU A 69 6.57 3.23 -11.53
C LEU A 69 6.05 3.28 -10.09
N ALA A 70 6.11 4.46 -9.46
CA ALA A 70 5.68 4.68 -8.09
C ALA A 70 4.19 4.41 -7.94
N ILE A 71 3.32 4.94 -8.79
CA ILE A 71 1.86 4.74 -8.65
C ILE A 71 1.47 3.27 -8.81
N ILE A 72 2.14 2.51 -9.68
CA ILE A 72 1.88 1.08 -9.87
C ILE A 72 2.34 0.27 -8.65
N ILE A 73 3.51 0.57 -8.08
CA ILE A 73 4.00 -0.16 -6.89
C ILE A 73 3.18 0.25 -5.66
N LEU A 74 3.01 1.55 -5.43
CA LEU A 74 2.30 2.09 -4.26
C LEU A 74 0.86 1.58 -4.17
N LYS A 75 0.13 1.44 -5.28
CA LYS A 75 -1.25 0.88 -5.24
C LYS A 75 -1.31 -0.50 -4.58
N GLY A 76 -0.22 -1.27 -4.62
CA GLY A 76 -0.13 -2.61 -4.11
C GLY A 76 0.06 -2.68 -2.61
N PHE A 77 0.55 -1.60 -1.99
CA PHE A 77 1.00 -1.57 -0.61
C PHE A 77 0.35 -0.46 0.22
N PHE A 78 -0.04 0.65 -0.42
CA PHE A 78 -0.59 1.86 0.19
C PHE A 78 -1.98 2.18 -0.38
N PRO A 79 -2.95 2.59 0.48
CA PRO A 79 -2.86 2.74 1.93
C PRO A 79 -2.99 1.43 2.70
N ALA A 80 -3.43 0.38 2.00
CA ALA A 80 -3.44 -0.98 2.50
C ALA A 80 -2.93 -1.90 1.40
N TYR A 81 -2.27 -2.99 1.82
CA TYR A 81 -1.79 -3.98 0.89
C TYR A 81 -2.95 -4.61 0.09
N VAL A 82 -2.78 -4.74 -1.23
CA VAL A 82 -3.70 -5.42 -2.13
C VAL A 82 -3.08 -6.75 -2.56
N PRO A 83 -3.77 -7.88 -2.38
CA PRO A 83 -3.18 -9.17 -2.71
C PRO A 83 -3.18 -9.46 -4.19
N LYS A 84 -2.25 -10.34 -4.58
CA LYS A 84 -2.18 -10.88 -5.93
C LYS A 84 -3.47 -11.61 -6.28
N ALA A 85 -3.94 -11.44 -7.51
CA ALA A 85 -5.12 -12.13 -7.99
C ALA A 85 -4.79 -13.60 -8.33
N ASN A 86 -5.29 -14.55 -7.54
CA ASN A 86 -5.22 -15.97 -7.88
C ASN A 86 -6.41 -16.33 -8.79
N LEU A 87 -6.32 -15.99 -10.08
CA LEU A 87 -7.40 -16.24 -11.05
C LEU A 87 -7.66 -17.72 -11.28
N ILE A 88 -6.59 -18.53 -11.27
CA ILE A 88 -6.67 -19.97 -11.49
C ILE A 88 -6.03 -20.64 -10.30
N HIS A 89 -6.85 -21.32 -9.49
CA HIS A 89 -6.34 -22.05 -8.34
C HIS A 89 -5.33 -23.12 -8.80
N PRO A 90 -4.20 -23.32 -8.11
CA PRO A 90 -3.24 -24.37 -8.46
C PRO A 90 -3.75 -25.81 -8.41
N LEU A 91 -4.97 -26.04 -7.91
CA LEU A 91 -5.64 -27.34 -7.89
C LEU A 91 -6.21 -27.69 -9.26
N TYR A 92 -6.45 -26.70 -10.12
CA TYR A 92 -6.89 -26.96 -11.48
C TYR A 92 -5.73 -27.53 -12.31
N PRO A 93 -6.01 -28.49 -13.21
CA PRO A 93 -5.01 -29.15 -14.04
C PRO A 93 -4.54 -28.27 -15.19
N VAL A 94 -4.06 -27.06 -14.87
CA VAL A 94 -3.50 -26.09 -15.83
C VAL A 94 -2.00 -26.03 -15.61
N SER A 95 -1.23 -26.08 -16.70
CA SER A 95 0.23 -25.99 -16.61
C SER A 95 0.67 -24.68 -15.95
N VAL A 96 1.76 -24.73 -15.19
CA VAL A 96 2.27 -23.56 -14.44
C VAL A 96 2.54 -22.36 -15.35
N LEU A 97 3.06 -22.62 -16.56
CA LEU A 97 3.34 -21.58 -17.55
C LEU A 97 2.06 -20.94 -18.10
N GLN A 98 1.04 -21.73 -18.45
CA GLN A 98 -0.24 -21.19 -18.92
C GLN A 98 -0.92 -20.38 -17.82
N ARG A 99 -0.88 -20.86 -16.57
CA ARG A 99 -1.39 -20.10 -15.42
C ARG A 99 -0.66 -18.77 -15.26
N PHE A 100 0.67 -18.79 -15.23
CA PHE A 100 1.50 -17.59 -15.10
C PHE A 100 1.18 -16.56 -16.20
N ARG A 101 1.23 -16.98 -17.47
CA ARG A 101 0.92 -16.11 -18.61
C ARG A 101 -0.49 -15.53 -18.53
N THR A 102 -1.47 -16.36 -18.18
CA THR A 102 -2.86 -15.91 -18.04
C THR A 102 -3.00 -14.87 -16.95
N GLU A 103 -2.42 -15.12 -15.78
CA GLU A 103 -2.49 -14.17 -14.67
C GLU A 103 -1.80 -12.84 -15.02
N VAL A 104 -0.60 -12.87 -15.59
CA VAL A 104 0.15 -11.65 -15.96
C VAL A 104 -0.66 -10.81 -16.95
N ILE A 105 -1.21 -11.43 -17.99
CA ILE A 105 -1.96 -10.71 -19.04
C ILE A 105 -3.30 -10.19 -18.51
N VAL A 106 -4.03 -10.99 -17.73
CA VAL A 106 -5.36 -10.59 -17.24
C VAL A 106 -5.26 -9.50 -16.16
N GLU A 107 -4.18 -9.48 -15.37
CA GLU A 107 -3.95 -8.40 -14.40
C GLU A 107 -3.71 -7.03 -15.05
N LEU A 108 -3.14 -7.01 -16.27
CA LEU A 108 -3.04 -5.79 -17.09
C LEU A 108 -4.42 -5.26 -17.53
N VAL A 109 -5.44 -6.12 -17.59
CA VAL A 109 -6.83 -5.72 -17.84
C VAL A 109 -7.46 -5.20 -16.54
N SER A 110 -7.00 -4.02 -16.11
CA SER A 110 -7.53 -3.31 -14.94
C SER A 110 -7.79 -1.83 -15.25
N PRO A 111 -8.74 -1.17 -14.54
CA PRO A 111 -9.03 0.25 -14.74
C PRO A 111 -7.81 1.15 -14.62
N LEU A 112 -6.85 0.83 -13.75
CA LEU A 112 -5.65 1.65 -13.58
C LEU A 112 -4.77 1.65 -14.83
N TYR A 113 -4.50 0.48 -15.42
CA TYR A 113 -3.66 0.40 -16.62
C TYR A 113 -4.32 1.08 -17.81
N PHE A 114 -5.66 1.04 -17.89
CA PHE A 114 -6.42 1.82 -18.86
C PHE A 114 -6.24 3.33 -18.66
N VAL A 115 -6.36 3.81 -17.42
CA VAL A 115 -6.13 5.23 -17.08
C VAL A 115 -4.69 5.66 -17.39
N LEU A 116 -3.70 4.83 -17.08
CA LEU A 116 -2.28 5.10 -17.40
C LEU A 116 -2.02 5.11 -18.91
N LEU A 117 -2.68 4.22 -19.67
CA LEU A 117 -2.58 4.23 -21.13
C LEU A 117 -3.17 5.53 -21.71
N ILE A 118 -4.32 5.99 -21.21
CA ILE A 118 -4.89 7.28 -21.60
C ILE A 118 -3.93 8.42 -21.25
N PHE A 119 -3.35 8.40 -20.05
CA PHE A 119 -2.34 9.38 -19.64
C PHE A 119 -1.17 9.44 -20.64
N LEU A 120 -0.64 8.29 -21.06
CA LEU A 120 0.45 8.22 -22.02
C LEU A 120 0.06 8.71 -23.43
N VAL A 121 -1.14 8.35 -23.90
CA VAL A 121 -1.64 8.79 -25.21
C VAL A 121 -1.86 10.30 -25.21
N LEU A 122 -2.47 10.85 -24.16
CA LEU A 122 -2.67 12.29 -24.03
C LEU A 122 -1.34 13.03 -23.92
N LEU A 123 -0.38 12.51 -23.14
CA LEU A 123 0.94 13.11 -23.02
C LEU A 123 1.66 13.15 -24.38
N PHE A 124 1.60 12.05 -25.15
CA PHE A 124 2.16 11.96 -26.50
C PHE A 124 1.52 12.95 -27.50
N VAL A 125 0.21 13.18 -27.39
CA VAL A 125 -0.49 14.15 -28.25
C VAL A 125 -0.20 15.60 -27.84
N LEU A 126 -0.07 15.87 -26.54
CA LEU A 126 0.06 17.23 -25.99
C LEU A 126 1.51 17.73 -25.96
N ALA A 127 2.51 16.86 -25.85
CA ALA A 127 3.91 17.24 -25.66
C ALA A 127 4.78 16.85 -26.87
N PRO A 128 5.25 17.80 -27.70
CA PRO A 128 6.06 17.48 -28.89
C PRO A 128 7.41 16.85 -28.53
N GLU A 129 7.98 17.20 -27.38
CA GLU A 129 9.22 16.62 -26.85
C GLU A 129 9.07 15.14 -26.44
N TYR A 130 7.84 14.67 -26.24
CA TYR A 130 7.55 13.29 -25.87
C TYR A 130 7.46 12.39 -27.11
N THR A 131 8.62 12.04 -27.66
CA THR A 131 8.72 11.21 -28.87
C THR A 131 8.16 9.79 -28.72
N VAL A 132 7.99 9.08 -29.85
CA VAL A 132 7.56 7.67 -29.90
C VAL A 132 8.50 6.77 -29.09
N LEU A 133 9.78 7.09 -29.06
CA LEU A 133 10.79 6.36 -28.31
C LEU A 133 10.49 6.44 -26.80
N HIS A 134 10.19 7.63 -26.28
CA HIS A 134 9.77 7.82 -24.89
C HIS A 134 8.44 7.12 -24.58
N LEU A 135 7.47 7.15 -25.51
CA LEU A 135 6.22 6.40 -25.37
C LEU A 135 6.47 4.90 -25.20
N MET A 136 7.32 4.30 -26.04
CA MET A 136 7.67 2.89 -25.95
C MET A 136 8.41 2.58 -24.64
N GLN A 137 9.31 3.44 -24.21
CA GLN A 137 9.98 3.30 -22.92
C GLN A 137 8.99 3.27 -21.76
N SER A 138 8.06 4.22 -21.72
CA SER A 138 7.06 4.33 -20.67
C SER A 138 6.14 3.10 -20.60
N LEU A 139 5.80 2.51 -21.75
CA LEU A 139 5.10 1.22 -21.78
C LEU A 139 5.92 0.11 -21.13
N LEU A 140 7.24 0.05 -21.40
CA LEU A 140 8.13 -0.91 -20.74
C LEU A 140 8.27 -0.63 -19.24
N VAL A 141 8.27 0.63 -18.80
CA VAL A 141 8.24 1.01 -17.39
C VAL A 141 6.97 0.51 -16.71
N ILE A 142 5.80 0.69 -17.33
CA ILE A 142 4.51 0.17 -16.82
C ILE A 142 4.56 -1.36 -16.67
N LEU A 143 5.08 -2.08 -17.67
CA LEU A 143 5.21 -3.54 -17.62
C LEU A 143 6.19 -3.98 -16.53
N THR A 144 7.33 -3.30 -16.42
CA THR A 144 8.34 -3.59 -15.40
C THR A 144 7.79 -3.34 -14.00
N ALA A 145 7.09 -2.24 -13.78
CA ALA A 145 6.44 -1.95 -12.51
C ALA A 145 5.34 -2.97 -12.19
N HIS A 146 4.58 -3.43 -13.18
CA HIS A 146 3.58 -4.48 -13.01
C HIS A 146 4.21 -5.81 -12.55
N VAL A 147 5.26 -6.28 -13.23
CA VAL A 147 5.96 -7.53 -12.88
C VAL A 147 6.70 -7.40 -11.55
N THR A 148 7.24 -6.22 -11.25
CA THR A 148 7.88 -5.92 -9.96
C THR A 148 6.85 -6.02 -8.83
N LEU A 149 5.72 -5.33 -8.95
CA LEU A 149 4.63 -5.42 -7.98
C LEU A 149 4.22 -6.87 -7.77
N ARG A 150 3.98 -7.62 -8.84
CA ARG A 150 3.58 -9.02 -8.76
C ARG A 150 4.65 -9.88 -8.08
N SER A 151 5.92 -9.68 -8.38
CA SER A 151 7.04 -10.41 -7.77
C SER A 151 7.15 -10.11 -6.28
N LEU A 152 7.02 -8.84 -5.90
CA LEU A 152 6.95 -8.43 -4.49
C LEU A 152 5.74 -9.06 -3.80
N GLN A 153 4.57 -9.07 -4.44
CA GLN A 153 3.39 -9.75 -3.91
C GLN A 153 3.62 -11.25 -3.79
N VAL A 154 4.23 -11.95 -4.74
CA VAL A 154 4.51 -13.38 -4.61
C VAL A 154 5.48 -13.65 -3.45
N PHE A 155 6.54 -12.84 -3.34
CA PHE A 155 7.55 -12.92 -2.29
C PHE A 155 6.97 -12.67 -0.90
N VAL A 156 6.14 -11.63 -0.80
CA VAL A 156 5.39 -11.35 0.41
C VAL A 156 4.40 -12.48 0.66
N GLU A 157 3.69 -12.99 -0.35
CA GLU A 157 2.49 -13.78 -0.10
C GLU A 157 2.68 -15.28 0.13
N ARG A 158 3.74 -15.85 -0.44
CA ARG A 158 3.90 -17.29 -0.49
C ARG A 158 5.11 -17.71 0.32
N LYS A 159 5.05 -18.92 0.91
CA LYS A 159 6.23 -19.48 1.56
C LYS A 159 7.22 -19.92 0.47
N MET A 160 8.44 -19.42 0.53
CA MET A 160 9.48 -19.77 -0.44
C MET A 160 10.24 -21.03 -0.02
N ARG A 161 10.51 -21.92 -0.98
CA ARG A 161 11.53 -22.96 -0.83
C ARG A 161 12.89 -22.38 -1.15
N TRP A 162 13.53 -21.81 -0.14
CA TRP A 162 14.84 -21.15 -0.26
C TRP A 162 15.96 -22.03 -0.87
N ARG A 163 15.84 -23.36 -0.75
CA ARG A 163 16.83 -24.33 -1.25
C ARG A 163 16.46 -24.96 -2.60
N ASP A 164 15.32 -24.57 -3.20
CA ASP A 164 14.90 -25.11 -4.49
C ASP A 164 15.71 -24.46 -5.63
N VAL A 165 16.06 -25.23 -6.66
CA VAL A 165 16.76 -24.74 -7.86
C VAL A 165 15.98 -23.59 -8.50
N ASN A 166 14.65 -23.67 -8.49
CA ASN A 166 13.80 -22.58 -9.00
C ASN A 166 14.02 -21.26 -8.24
N PHE A 167 14.30 -21.31 -6.93
CA PHE A 167 14.58 -20.10 -6.17
C PHE A 167 15.93 -19.49 -6.59
N TYR A 168 16.97 -20.31 -6.76
CA TYR A 168 18.26 -19.83 -7.26
C TYR A 168 18.15 -19.25 -8.67
N SER A 169 17.41 -19.91 -9.57
CA SER A 169 17.13 -19.36 -10.90
C SER A 169 16.41 -18.01 -10.84
N ALA A 170 15.46 -17.85 -9.92
CA ALA A 170 14.79 -16.56 -9.72
C ALA A 170 15.76 -15.48 -9.25
N VAL A 171 16.66 -15.79 -8.32
CA VAL A 171 17.69 -14.87 -7.82
C VAL A 171 18.68 -14.47 -8.92
N VAL A 172 19.15 -15.42 -9.73
CA VAL A 172 20.07 -15.13 -10.85
C VAL A 172 19.41 -14.21 -11.87
N MET A 173 18.15 -14.49 -12.26
CA MET A 173 17.41 -13.66 -13.20
C MET A 173 17.09 -12.27 -12.63
N ALA A 174 16.79 -12.18 -11.34
CA ALA A 174 16.65 -10.90 -10.65
C ALA A 174 17.97 -10.12 -10.59
N GLY A 175 19.09 -10.81 -10.35
CA GLY A 175 20.43 -10.23 -10.40
C GLY A 175 20.78 -9.68 -11.78
N ALA A 176 20.44 -10.40 -12.85
CA ALA A 176 20.59 -9.93 -14.23
C ALA A 176 19.75 -8.68 -14.50
N PHE A 177 18.50 -8.64 -14.04
CA PHE A 177 17.66 -7.45 -14.10
C PHE A 177 18.32 -6.26 -13.38
N VAL A 178 18.76 -6.44 -12.12
CA VAL A 178 19.41 -5.37 -11.34
C VAL A 178 20.69 -4.89 -12.02
N ALA A 179 21.54 -5.79 -12.51
CA ALA A 179 22.78 -5.42 -13.20
C ALA A 179 22.52 -4.55 -14.44
N LEU A 180 21.48 -4.86 -15.22
CA LEU A 180 21.08 -4.04 -16.35
C LEU A 180 20.51 -2.68 -15.90
N GLN A 181 19.68 -2.67 -14.86
CA GLN A 181 19.10 -1.42 -14.33
C GLN A 181 20.12 -0.48 -13.68
N VAL A 182 21.19 -1.01 -13.09
CA VAL A 182 22.28 -0.17 -12.55
C VAL A 182 23.03 0.55 -13.67
N ARG A 183 23.21 -0.13 -14.82
CA ARG A 183 23.94 0.43 -15.97
C ARG A 183 23.07 1.32 -16.86
N ALA A 184 21.82 0.92 -17.09
CA ALA A 184 20.83 1.63 -17.91
C ALA A 184 19.49 1.64 -17.15
N PRO A 185 19.30 2.59 -16.23
CA PRO A 185 18.09 2.64 -15.42
C PRO A 185 16.87 2.95 -16.27
N MET A 186 15.83 2.13 -16.18
CA MET A 186 14.66 2.24 -17.05
C MET A 186 13.86 3.53 -16.87
N PHE A 187 14.06 4.24 -15.76
CA PHE A 187 13.43 5.53 -15.52
C PHE A 187 14.15 6.69 -16.22
N MET A 188 15.45 6.58 -16.52
CA MET A 188 16.18 7.60 -17.27
C MET A 188 15.75 7.59 -18.73
N PRO A 189 15.44 8.73 -19.35
CA PRO A 189 14.94 8.79 -20.73
C PRO A 189 15.92 8.13 -21.69
N ALA A 190 15.40 7.25 -22.54
CA ALA A 190 16.19 6.60 -23.57
C ALA A 190 16.51 7.61 -24.67
N THR A 191 17.78 7.74 -25.03
CA THR A 191 18.21 8.58 -26.16
C THR A 191 18.24 7.79 -27.47
N GLU A 192 18.26 6.46 -27.39
CA GLU A 192 18.46 5.56 -28.54
C GLU A 192 17.60 4.29 -28.46
N TRP A 193 17.26 3.73 -29.62
CA TRP A 193 16.52 2.47 -29.72
C TRP A 193 17.26 1.28 -29.10
N LEU A 194 18.59 1.31 -29.07
CA LEU A 194 19.39 0.27 -28.42
C LEU A 194 19.11 0.19 -26.91
N MET A 195 18.87 1.33 -26.25
CA MET A 195 18.47 1.34 -24.84
C MET A 195 17.11 0.68 -24.63
N LEU A 196 16.16 0.82 -25.57
CA LEU A 196 14.90 0.09 -25.50
C LEU A 196 15.09 -1.42 -25.58
N VAL A 197 16.06 -1.91 -26.38
CA VAL A 197 16.41 -3.34 -26.44
C VAL A 197 16.97 -3.81 -25.09
N VAL A 198 17.85 -3.02 -24.46
CA VAL A 198 18.39 -3.31 -23.12
C VAL A 198 17.26 -3.35 -22.08
N HIS A 199 16.34 -2.39 -22.13
CA HIS A 199 15.15 -2.33 -21.29
C HIS A 199 14.22 -3.52 -21.49
N MET A 200 14.00 -3.96 -22.74
CA MET A 200 13.24 -5.19 -23.03
C MET A 200 13.94 -6.44 -22.50
N ALA A 201 15.26 -6.53 -22.62
CA ALA A 201 16.04 -7.64 -22.06
C ALA A 201 15.95 -7.67 -20.52
N ALA A 202 16.03 -6.51 -19.87
CA ALA A 202 15.85 -6.38 -18.43
C ALA A 202 14.44 -6.83 -18.01
N LEU A 203 13.39 -6.38 -18.71
CA LEU A 203 12.02 -6.85 -18.47
C LEU A 203 11.89 -8.37 -18.67
N GLY A 204 12.52 -8.93 -19.70
CA GLY A 204 12.55 -10.38 -19.94
C GLY A 204 13.17 -11.15 -18.76
N ALA A 205 14.30 -10.66 -18.24
CA ALA A 205 14.95 -11.23 -17.06
C ALA A 205 14.03 -11.13 -15.81
N LEU A 206 13.36 -10.00 -15.61
CA LEU A 206 12.42 -9.82 -14.51
C LEU A 206 11.19 -10.75 -14.62
N VAL A 207 10.64 -10.92 -15.82
CA VAL A 207 9.53 -11.85 -16.09
C VAL A 207 9.97 -13.29 -15.80
N ALA A 208 11.17 -13.68 -16.23
CA ALA A 208 11.74 -14.99 -15.92
C ALA A 208 11.94 -15.18 -14.41
N ALA A 209 12.48 -14.17 -13.71
CA ALA A 209 12.63 -14.18 -12.27
C ALA A 209 11.29 -14.40 -11.56
N SER A 210 10.25 -13.66 -11.97
CA SER A 210 8.89 -13.78 -11.43
C SER A 210 8.30 -15.18 -11.65
N PHE A 211 8.50 -15.76 -12.83
CA PHE A 211 8.03 -17.10 -13.15
C PHE A 211 8.71 -18.18 -12.28
N PHE A 212 10.04 -18.11 -12.13
CA PHE A 212 10.77 -19.05 -11.29
C PHE A 212 10.45 -18.87 -9.80
N LEU A 213 10.22 -17.64 -9.35
CA LEU A 213 9.78 -17.34 -8.00
C LEU A 213 8.41 -17.99 -7.71
N GLU A 214 7.48 -17.96 -8.67
CA GLU A 214 6.20 -18.64 -8.53
C GLU A 214 6.31 -20.17 -8.47
N LYS A 215 7.29 -20.76 -9.14
CA LYS A 215 7.58 -22.21 -9.05
C LYS A 215 8.17 -22.57 -7.69
N ALA A 216 9.04 -21.73 -7.14
CA ALA A 216 9.66 -21.92 -5.82
C ALA A 216 8.67 -21.73 -4.65
N ALA A 217 7.52 -21.12 -4.93
CA ALA A 217 6.50 -20.80 -3.95
C ALA A 217 5.63 -22.01 -3.57
N VAL A 218 5.45 -22.24 -2.26
CA VAL A 218 4.65 -23.33 -1.70
C VAL A 218 3.33 -22.81 -1.17
N GLU A 219 2.24 -23.53 -1.43
CA GLU A 219 0.96 -23.27 -0.80
C GLU A 219 1.05 -23.48 0.72
N PRO A 220 0.55 -22.54 1.54
CA PRO A 220 0.56 -22.72 2.98
C PRO A 220 -0.35 -23.89 3.39
N ARG A 221 0.22 -25.07 3.66
CA ARG A 221 -0.50 -26.16 4.33
C ARG A 221 -0.93 -25.73 5.74
N ARG A 222 -2.20 -26.03 6.06
CA ARG A 222 -3.00 -25.94 7.31
C ARG A 222 -2.52 -25.02 8.45
N LYS A 223 -3.46 -24.25 9.02
CA LYS A 223 -3.33 -23.50 10.27
C LYS A 223 -2.76 -24.41 11.38
N THR A 224 -1.52 -24.18 11.81
CA THR A 224 -1.03 -24.68 13.09
C THR A 224 -1.40 -23.66 14.16
N VAL A 225 -2.25 -24.06 15.12
CA VAL A 225 -2.59 -23.24 16.27
C VAL A 225 -1.42 -23.33 17.24
N ASN A 226 -0.62 -22.26 17.33
CA ASN A 226 0.44 -22.19 18.32
C ASN A 226 -0.17 -21.70 19.63
N TYR A 227 -0.26 -22.58 20.62
CA TYR A 227 -0.59 -22.20 21.99
C TYR A 227 0.66 -21.61 22.66
N SER A 228 0.48 -20.46 23.32
CA SER A 228 1.50 -19.83 24.16
C SER A 228 1.19 -20.17 25.61
N SER A 229 1.99 -21.02 26.25
CA SER A 229 1.88 -21.39 27.66
C SER A 229 2.48 -20.35 28.63
N ASP A 230 3.17 -19.32 28.15
CA ASP A 230 3.81 -18.31 29.00
C ASP A 230 2.79 -17.34 29.63
N ALA A 231 2.39 -17.60 30.88
CA ALA A 231 1.52 -16.73 31.68
C ALA A 231 2.20 -15.40 32.12
N ARG A 232 3.54 -15.34 32.13
CA ARG A 232 4.31 -14.16 32.61
C ARG A 232 4.35 -12.98 31.64
N ARG A 233 3.82 -13.12 30.41
CA ARG A 233 3.89 -12.06 29.38
C ARG A 233 2.60 -11.23 29.33
N SER A 234 2.75 -9.91 29.15
CA SER A 234 1.61 -8.99 29.04
C SER A 234 0.64 -9.42 27.92
N LEU A 235 -0.66 -9.16 28.11
CA LEU A 235 -1.69 -9.52 27.13
C LEU A 235 -1.41 -8.89 25.76
N GLY A 236 -0.98 -7.63 25.72
CA GLY A 236 -0.60 -6.94 24.47
C GLY A 236 0.54 -7.64 23.73
N TRP A 237 1.57 -8.10 24.44
CA TRP A 237 2.64 -8.91 23.84
C TRP A 237 2.12 -10.24 23.30
N ARG A 238 1.22 -10.91 24.02
CA ARG A 238 0.59 -12.16 23.56
C ARG A 238 -0.27 -11.91 22.32
N LEU A 239 -1.08 -10.85 22.29
CA LEU A 239 -1.91 -10.48 21.15
C LEU A 239 -1.06 -10.18 19.90
N PHE A 240 0.04 -9.43 20.07
CA PHE A 240 0.97 -9.14 18.98
C PHE A 240 1.73 -10.40 18.51
N LYS A 241 2.31 -11.17 19.42
CA LYS A 241 3.14 -12.34 19.07
C LYS A 241 2.31 -13.48 18.48
N ASN A 242 1.13 -13.75 19.03
CA ASN A 242 0.33 -14.93 18.69
C ASN A 242 -0.54 -14.70 17.45
N HIS A 243 -1.00 -13.47 17.19
CA HIS A 243 -1.75 -13.16 15.98
C HIS A 243 -0.79 -12.95 14.80
N LYS A 244 -0.32 -14.07 14.23
CA LYS A 244 0.73 -14.10 13.20
C LYS A 244 0.48 -13.12 12.04
N LEU A 245 -0.77 -13.00 11.61
CA LEU A 245 -1.18 -12.14 10.51
C LEU A 245 -1.09 -10.65 10.87
N ALA A 246 -1.56 -10.25 12.07
CA ALA A 246 -1.41 -8.87 12.55
C ALA A 246 0.06 -8.51 12.72
N ARG A 247 0.86 -9.42 13.28
CA ARG A 247 2.31 -9.25 13.44
C ARG A 247 2.99 -9.00 12.10
N GLN A 248 2.68 -9.78 11.07
CA GLN A 248 3.29 -9.63 9.76
C GLN A 248 2.90 -8.31 9.09
N MET A 249 1.62 -7.91 9.17
CA MET A 249 1.16 -6.62 8.66
C MET A 249 1.90 -5.45 9.32
N LEU A 250 2.03 -5.50 10.65
CA LEU A 250 2.71 -4.46 11.42
C LEU A 250 4.21 -4.45 11.15
N VAL A 251 4.87 -5.61 11.10
CA VAL A 251 6.30 -5.70 10.76
C VAL A 251 6.56 -5.18 9.35
N PHE A 252 5.68 -5.49 8.39
CA PHE A 252 5.78 -4.94 7.05
C PHE A 252 5.64 -3.41 7.05
N GLY A 253 4.62 -2.88 7.73
CA GLY A 253 4.43 -1.44 7.88
C GLY A 253 5.62 -0.75 8.55
N PHE A 254 6.15 -1.33 9.62
CA PHE A 254 7.34 -0.80 10.32
C PHE A 254 8.58 -0.84 9.44
N ALA A 255 8.82 -1.94 8.73
CA ALA A 255 9.94 -2.03 7.80
C ALA A 255 9.83 -0.96 6.70
N PHE A 256 8.64 -0.78 6.14
CA PHE A 256 8.40 0.26 5.14
C PHE A 256 8.64 1.67 5.70
N LYS A 257 8.13 1.96 6.90
CA LYS A 257 8.37 3.24 7.60
C LYS A 257 9.85 3.48 7.85
N VAL A 258 10.58 2.47 8.33
CA VAL A 258 12.04 2.56 8.55
C VAL A 258 12.78 2.86 7.25
N ILE A 259 12.40 2.24 6.13
CA ILE A 259 13.02 2.52 4.82
C ILE A 259 12.80 3.98 4.41
N VAL A 260 11.58 4.51 4.57
CA VAL A 260 11.26 5.90 4.21
C VAL A 260 12.02 6.88 5.10
N LEU A 261 12.02 6.67 6.43
CA LEU A 261 12.76 7.53 7.36
C LEU A 261 14.28 7.44 7.17
N ALA A 262 14.80 6.25 6.84
CA ALA A 262 16.21 6.06 6.55
C ALA A 262 16.63 6.75 5.24
N ALA A 263 15.77 6.76 4.23
CA ALA A 263 16.01 7.48 2.98
C ALA A 263 16.11 8.99 3.21
N ASP A 264 15.23 9.54 4.05
CA ASP A 264 15.29 10.95 4.44
C ASP A 264 16.55 11.26 5.27
N ALA A 265 16.83 10.46 6.30
CA ALA A 265 18.05 10.60 7.10
C ALA A 265 19.32 10.56 6.23
N PHE A 266 19.36 9.65 5.25
CA PHE A 266 20.47 9.57 4.30
C PHE A 266 20.60 10.83 3.45
N ALA A 267 19.49 11.37 2.94
CA ALA A 267 19.50 12.63 2.20
C ALA A 267 19.95 13.81 3.05
N PHE A 268 19.46 13.92 4.29
CA PHE A 268 19.87 14.96 5.23
C PHE A 268 21.38 14.90 5.50
N THR A 269 21.94 13.71 5.75
CA THR A 269 23.40 13.57 5.96
C THR A 269 24.24 13.91 4.72
N LYS A 270 23.67 13.83 3.52
CA LYS A 270 24.39 14.09 2.25
C LYS A 270 24.24 15.52 1.75
N LYS A 271 23.05 16.10 1.89
CA LYS A 271 22.69 17.40 1.31
C LYS A 271 22.47 18.48 2.36
N GLY A 272 22.32 18.12 3.64
CA GLY A 272 21.93 19.03 4.71
C GLY A 272 20.44 19.38 4.74
N GLU A 273 19.64 18.81 3.83
CA GLU A 273 18.23 19.11 3.64
C GLU A 273 17.40 17.82 3.77
N HIS A 274 16.23 17.91 4.40
CA HIS A 274 15.29 16.79 4.50
C HIS A 274 14.47 16.68 3.21
N ILE A 275 14.25 15.45 2.72
CA ILE A 275 13.35 15.18 1.59
C ILE A 275 11.92 15.58 1.96
N PHE A 276 11.58 15.46 3.25
CA PHE A 276 10.25 15.76 3.74
C PHE A 276 9.88 17.25 3.60
N ASP A 277 10.85 18.15 3.59
CA ASP A 277 10.61 19.60 3.43
C ASP A 277 10.09 19.90 2.02
N GLU A 278 10.62 19.20 1.01
CA GLU A 278 10.18 19.32 -0.39
C GLU A 278 8.88 18.52 -0.65
N ILE A 279 8.74 17.36 -0.01
CA ILE A 279 7.65 16.41 -0.28
C ILE A 279 6.80 16.22 0.97
N VAL A 280 5.83 17.13 1.17
CA VAL A 280 4.90 17.14 2.31
C VAL A 280 4.18 15.79 2.51
N THR A 281 3.92 15.04 1.43
CA THR A 281 3.23 13.74 1.53
C THR A 281 4.04 12.66 2.25
N LEU A 282 5.38 12.77 2.30
CA LEU A 282 6.21 11.81 3.02
C LEU A 282 6.11 11.96 4.55
N TRP A 283 5.68 13.12 5.04
CA TRP A 283 5.40 13.33 6.46
C TRP A 283 4.30 12.39 7.00
N LEU A 284 3.44 11.85 6.12
CA LEU A 284 2.46 10.82 6.49
C LEU A 284 3.10 9.58 7.14
N PHE A 285 4.36 9.29 6.81
CA PHE A 285 5.10 8.16 7.37
C PHE A 285 5.76 8.44 8.72
N VAL A 286 5.94 9.72 9.09
CA VAL A 286 6.44 10.10 10.42
C VAL A 286 5.38 9.81 11.48
N GLY A 287 4.10 10.00 11.16
CA GLY A 287 2.98 9.74 12.07
C GLY A 287 2.70 8.27 12.39
N PRO A 288 1.74 8.00 13.31
CA PRO A 288 1.31 6.65 13.67
C PRO A 288 0.39 5.99 12.62
N LEU A 289 0.14 6.65 11.48
CA LEU A 289 -0.81 6.25 10.45
C LEU A 289 -0.60 4.80 9.96
N VAL A 290 0.64 4.35 9.89
CA VAL A 290 1.01 2.99 9.47
C VAL A 290 0.39 1.93 10.37
N VAL A 291 0.41 2.11 11.69
CA VAL A 291 -0.17 1.14 12.64
C VAL A 291 -1.68 1.00 12.39
N PHE A 292 -2.35 2.13 12.17
CA PHE A 292 -3.80 2.17 12.01
C PHE A 292 -4.26 1.64 10.65
N SER A 293 -3.61 2.02 9.55
CA SER A 293 -4.03 1.65 8.20
C SER A 293 -3.95 0.15 7.92
N TYR A 294 -2.98 -0.55 8.53
CA TYR A 294 -2.73 -1.97 8.29
C TYR A 294 -3.54 -2.91 9.19
N VAL A 295 -3.66 -2.62 10.49
CA VAL A 295 -4.31 -3.54 11.44
C VAL A 295 -5.46 -2.88 12.19
N PHE A 296 -5.23 -1.71 12.77
CA PHE A 296 -6.13 -1.22 13.81
C PHE A 296 -7.39 -0.55 13.26
N ASN A 297 -7.43 -0.15 11.99
CA ASN A 297 -8.66 0.24 11.30
C ASN A 297 -9.68 -0.93 11.16
N ASN A 298 -9.34 -2.13 11.65
CA ASN A 298 -10.26 -3.26 11.79
C ASN A 298 -9.84 -4.16 12.98
N VAL A 299 -9.59 -3.59 14.16
CA VAL A 299 -9.11 -4.31 15.36
C VAL A 299 -9.89 -5.58 15.62
N TRP A 300 -11.23 -5.51 15.58
CA TRP A 300 -12.10 -6.64 15.89
C TRP A 300 -12.10 -7.72 14.82
N GLY A 301 -11.77 -7.38 13.57
CA GLY A 301 -11.53 -8.38 12.54
C GLY A 301 -10.30 -9.22 12.81
N PHE A 302 -9.18 -8.60 13.22
CA PHE A 302 -7.96 -9.32 13.58
C PHE A 302 -8.09 -10.04 14.93
N TYR A 303 -8.80 -9.44 15.89
CA TYR A 303 -8.93 -9.96 17.26
C TYR A 303 -10.37 -10.36 17.59
N ARG A 304 -11.04 -11.08 16.69
CA ARG A 304 -12.47 -11.46 16.85
C ARG A 304 -12.78 -12.21 18.14
N ASN A 305 -11.86 -13.06 18.60
CA ASN A 305 -12.02 -13.78 19.87
C ASN A 305 -11.91 -12.85 21.08
N LEU A 306 -11.05 -11.82 21.00
CA LEU A 306 -10.94 -10.80 22.05
C LEU A 306 -12.22 -9.99 22.14
N TRP A 307 -12.79 -9.59 21.00
CA TRP A 307 -14.09 -8.92 20.94
C TRP A 307 -15.17 -9.77 21.61
N LEU A 308 -15.27 -11.06 21.25
CA LEU A 308 -16.26 -11.98 21.82
C LEU A 308 -16.08 -12.16 23.32
N THR A 309 -14.85 -12.24 23.82
CA THR A 309 -14.57 -12.31 25.26
C THR A 309 -15.03 -11.05 25.98
N VAL A 310 -14.74 -9.86 25.44
CA VAL A 310 -15.14 -8.57 26.04
C VAL A 310 -16.66 -8.41 26.09
N GLU A 311 -17.34 -8.79 25.00
CA GLU A 311 -18.80 -8.76 24.90
C GLU A 311 -19.44 -9.71 25.93
N ARG A 312 -18.90 -10.92 26.11
CA ARG A 312 -19.46 -11.92 27.04
C ARG A 312 -19.12 -11.67 28.51
N SER A 313 -17.97 -11.05 28.80
CA SER A 313 -17.54 -10.82 30.18
C SER A 313 -18.09 -9.51 30.75
N SER A 314 -17.96 -8.42 30.00
CA SER A 314 -18.29 -7.09 30.48
C SER A 314 -19.42 -6.45 29.70
N GLY A 315 -19.48 -6.63 28.37
CA GLY A 315 -20.48 -6.00 27.50
C GLY A 315 -20.50 -4.45 27.56
N THR A 316 -19.53 -3.83 28.23
CA THR A 316 -19.51 -2.36 28.45
C THR A 316 -18.59 -1.65 27.48
N SER A 317 -18.93 -0.41 27.12
CA SER A 317 -18.09 0.46 26.28
C SER A 317 -16.69 0.65 26.87
N LYS A 318 -16.57 0.71 28.21
CA LYS A 318 -15.27 0.79 28.91
C LYS A 318 -14.42 -0.46 28.67
N GLY A 319 -15.04 -1.63 28.68
CA GLY A 319 -14.38 -2.90 28.34
C GLY A 319 -13.79 -2.89 26.92
N PHE A 320 -14.56 -2.39 25.94
CA PHE A 320 -14.10 -2.25 24.56
C PHE A 320 -12.90 -1.31 24.44
N ILE A 321 -12.98 -0.10 25.01
CA ILE A 321 -11.90 0.88 24.97
C ILE A 321 -10.62 0.32 25.60
N THR A 322 -10.75 -0.34 26.76
CA THR A 322 -9.62 -0.92 27.49
C THR A 322 -8.96 -2.03 26.68
N ALA A 323 -9.76 -2.92 26.06
CA ALA A 323 -9.25 -4.01 25.25
C ALA A 323 -8.56 -3.53 23.97
N THR A 324 -9.11 -2.51 23.30
CA THR A 324 -8.47 -1.88 22.14
C THR A 324 -7.14 -1.24 22.52
N TRP A 325 -7.06 -0.50 23.64
CA TRP A 325 -5.82 0.10 24.11
C TRP A 325 -4.76 -0.94 24.48
N MET A 326 -5.16 -2.05 25.10
CA MET A 326 -4.28 -3.17 25.39
C MET A 326 -3.67 -3.79 24.13
N ALA A 327 -4.43 -3.87 23.04
CA ALA A 327 -3.94 -4.37 21.76
C ALA A 327 -3.01 -3.35 21.06
N LEU A 328 -3.32 -2.05 21.15
CA LEU A 328 -2.58 -0.95 20.52
C LEU A 328 -1.24 -0.62 21.18
N ARG A 329 -1.12 -0.80 22.51
CA ARG A 329 0.02 -0.30 23.30
C ARG A 329 1.38 -0.70 22.72
N LEU A 330 1.59 -1.99 22.45
CA LEU A 330 2.91 -2.45 21.98
C LEU A 330 3.22 -1.97 20.55
N PRO A 331 2.31 -2.12 19.55
CA PRO A 331 2.54 -1.57 18.22
C PRO A 331 2.79 -0.05 18.20
N LEU A 332 2.05 0.73 19.00
CA LEU A 332 2.28 2.17 19.10
C LEU A 332 3.62 2.50 19.75
N LEU A 333 4.05 1.76 20.79
CA LEU A 333 5.36 1.98 21.40
C LEU A 333 6.51 1.69 20.42
N LEU A 334 6.39 0.64 19.59
CA LEU A 334 7.38 0.35 18.56
C LEU A 334 7.41 1.45 17.49
N ASP A 335 6.25 1.90 17.04
CA ASP A 335 6.14 2.98 16.05
C ASP A 335 6.68 4.33 16.57
N ALA A 336 6.34 4.67 17.81
CA ALA A 336 6.83 5.87 18.48
C ALA A 336 8.35 5.79 18.68
N GLY A 337 8.88 4.63 19.07
CA GLY A 337 10.32 4.40 19.19
C GLY A 337 11.05 4.64 17.86
N ILE A 338 10.54 4.09 16.75
CA ILE A 338 11.11 4.33 15.41
C ILE A 338 11.10 5.83 15.08
N THR A 339 9.96 6.49 15.30
CA THR A 339 9.78 7.92 14.96
C THR A 339 10.66 8.81 15.82
N PHE A 340 10.67 8.63 17.13
CA PHE A 340 11.39 9.52 18.06
C PHE A 340 12.90 9.31 18.02
N VAL A 341 13.39 8.10 17.73
CA VAL A 341 14.82 7.88 17.46
C VAL A 341 15.24 8.65 16.21
N TYR A 342 14.43 8.60 15.15
CA TYR A 342 14.69 9.36 13.93
C TYR A 342 14.70 10.88 14.21
N VAL A 343 13.70 11.42 14.90
CA VAL A 343 13.60 12.84 15.27
C VAL A 343 14.79 13.28 16.11
N ALA A 344 15.13 12.51 17.15
CA ALA A 344 16.20 12.86 18.08
C ALA A 344 17.58 12.94 17.40
N ILE A 345 17.82 12.14 16.36
CA ILE A 345 19.12 12.06 15.69
C ILE A 345 19.18 13.00 14.48
N PHE A 346 18.12 13.06 13.67
CA PHE A 346 18.17 13.68 12.35
C PHE A 346 17.31 14.93 12.21
N ASN A 347 16.20 15.07 12.93
CA ASN A 347 15.28 16.21 12.78
C ASN A 347 14.90 16.80 14.15
N HIS A 348 15.89 17.37 14.85
CA HIS A 348 15.71 17.96 16.17
C HIS A 348 15.04 19.35 16.11
N GLN A 349 15.12 20.04 14.96
CA GLN A 349 14.57 21.39 14.79
C GLN A 349 13.04 21.37 14.81
N ASP A 350 12.41 20.39 14.15
CA ASP A 350 10.95 20.22 14.12
C ASP A 350 10.43 19.25 15.20
N ALA A 351 11.26 18.91 16.18
CA ALA A 351 10.93 17.89 17.19
C ALA A 351 9.62 18.20 17.92
N PHE A 352 9.38 19.48 18.27
CA PHE A 352 8.14 19.89 18.92
C PHE A 352 6.92 19.62 18.03
N PHE A 353 6.97 20.04 16.76
CA PHE A 353 5.89 19.82 15.80
C PHE A 353 5.62 18.32 15.63
N ILE A 354 6.68 17.52 15.41
CA ILE A 354 6.55 16.08 15.18
C ILE A 354 5.94 15.38 16.40
N VAL A 355 6.38 15.70 17.60
CA VAL A 355 5.85 15.10 18.83
C VAL A 355 4.38 15.48 19.03
N MET A 356 4.03 16.76 18.86
CA MET A 356 2.65 17.22 18.98
C MET A 356 1.74 16.59 17.93
N MET A 357 2.17 16.54 16.68
CA MET A 357 1.48 15.86 15.59
C MET A 357 1.31 14.37 15.87
N TYR A 358 2.34 13.70 16.39
CA TYR A 358 2.29 12.28 16.73
C TYR A 358 1.24 12.01 17.82
N VAL A 359 1.26 12.80 18.90
CA VAL A 359 0.31 12.69 20.02
C VAL A 359 -1.12 12.95 19.53
N ALA A 360 -1.34 14.04 18.79
CA ALA A 360 -2.64 14.35 18.20
C ALA A 360 -3.10 13.24 17.24
N GLY A 361 -2.19 12.70 16.43
CA GLY A 361 -2.42 11.56 15.55
C GLY A 361 -2.91 10.33 16.31
N VAL A 362 -2.29 9.97 17.43
CA VAL A 362 -2.76 8.85 18.28
C VAL A 362 -4.15 9.14 18.85
N LEU A 363 -4.41 10.36 19.31
CA LEU A 363 -5.69 10.77 19.89
C LEU A 363 -6.84 10.79 18.87
N ILE A 364 -6.57 11.06 17.60
CA ILE A 364 -7.57 11.04 16.51
C ILE A 364 -7.72 9.62 15.95
N MET A 365 -6.61 8.93 15.67
CA MET A 365 -6.65 7.62 15.01
C MET A 365 -7.17 6.51 15.92
N THR A 366 -6.94 6.59 17.24
CA THR A 366 -7.42 5.56 18.19
C THR A 366 -8.94 5.46 18.23
N PRO A 367 -9.71 6.55 18.47
CA PRO A 367 -11.17 6.48 18.40
C PRO A 367 -11.66 6.13 17.00
N LEU A 368 -11.04 6.68 15.94
CA LEU A 368 -11.40 6.37 14.56
C LEU A 368 -11.25 4.87 14.24
N SER A 369 -10.22 4.23 14.77
CA SER A 369 -9.98 2.79 14.63
C SER A 369 -11.09 1.94 15.28
N MET A 370 -11.61 2.38 16.43
CA MET A 370 -12.75 1.74 17.09
C MET A 370 -14.04 1.95 16.30
N ILE A 371 -14.29 3.18 15.82
CA ILE A 371 -15.43 3.52 14.98
C ILE A 371 -15.43 2.63 13.73
N ALA A 372 -14.32 2.58 13.01
CA ALA A 372 -14.19 1.81 11.79
C ALA A 372 -14.43 0.31 12.01
N SER A 373 -13.89 -0.23 13.11
CA SER A 373 -14.06 -1.63 13.47
C SER A 373 -15.52 -1.98 13.79
N ILE A 374 -16.31 -1.05 14.32
CA ILE A 374 -17.73 -1.25 14.68
C ILE A 374 -18.66 -0.97 13.49
N ALA A 375 -18.46 0.16 12.79
CA ALA A 375 -19.37 0.64 11.75
C ALA A 375 -19.16 -0.06 10.40
N SER A 376 -17.92 -0.48 10.11
CA SER A 376 -17.55 -1.14 8.85
C SER A 376 -16.69 -2.38 9.12
N PRO A 377 -17.20 -3.39 9.85
CA PRO A 377 -16.44 -4.58 10.19
C PRO A 377 -16.03 -5.34 8.93
N LYS A 378 -14.81 -5.89 8.95
CA LYS A 378 -14.31 -6.77 7.89
C LYS A 378 -13.84 -8.08 8.49
N ALA A 379 -14.31 -9.19 7.92
CA ALA A 379 -13.79 -10.51 8.27
C ALA A 379 -12.32 -10.61 7.83
N VAL A 380 -11.45 -11.04 8.74
CA VAL A 380 -10.05 -11.29 8.43
C VAL A 380 -9.86 -12.79 8.25
N SER A 381 -10.06 -13.25 7.02
CA SER A 381 -9.89 -14.65 6.64
C SER A 381 -8.66 -14.86 5.74
N GLY A 382 -8.23 -16.11 5.62
CA GLY A 382 -7.14 -16.54 4.75
C GLY A 382 -5.74 -16.65 5.39
N GLY A 383 -4.76 -17.07 4.57
CA GLY A 383 -3.40 -17.41 4.99
C GLY A 383 -2.56 -16.22 5.45
N LEU A 384 -1.30 -16.51 5.76
CA LEU A 384 -0.25 -15.62 6.33
C LEU A 384 -0.04 -14.28 5.61
N PHE A 385 -0.73 -14.10 4.50
CA PHE A 385 -0.28 -13.34 3.37
C PHE A 385 -1.40 -13.10 2.34
N SER A 386 -2.61 -13.66 2.52
CA SER A 386 -3.75 -13.24 1.70
C SER A 386 -4.28 -11.91 2.23
N PHE A 387 -3.60 -10.81 1.98
CA PHE A 387 -3.96 -9.49 2.49
C PHE A 387 -5.21 -8.89 1.80
N SER A 388 -6.24 -9.67 1.45
CA SER A 388 -7.44 -9.14 0.79
C SER A 388 -8.22 -8.21 1.71
N ALA A 389 -8.28 -6.91 1.40
CA ALA A 389 -9.16 -5.91 2.00
C ALA A 389 -9.49 -6.17 3.49
N LYS A 390 -8.44 -6.40 4.30
CA LYS A 390 -8.56 -6.78 5.72
C LYS A 390 -8.82 -5.57 6.62
N SER A 391 -8.74 -4.37 6.06
CA SER A 391 -9.12 -3.09 6.66
C SER A 391 -10.11 -2.35 5.76
N SER A 392 -10.82 -1.37 6.32
CA SER A 392 -11.83 -0.60 5.57
C SER A 392 -11.16 0.51 4.76
N TYR A 393 -11.23 0.43 3.42
CA TYR A 393 -10.68 1.47 2.53
C TYR A 393 -11.26 2.85 2.83
N LEU A 394 -12.57 2.95 3.10
CA LEU A 394 -13.22 4.21 3.42
C LEU A 394 -12.57 4.86 4.65
N PHE A 395 -12.43 4.10 5.74
CA PHE A 395 -11.84 4.62 6.96
C PHE A 395 -10.33 4.85 6.81
N ASN A 396 -9.61 4.13 5.95
CA ASN A 396 -8.23 4.48 5.62
C ASN A 396 -8.14 5.85 4.92
N PHE A 397 -9.04 6.13 3.97
CA PHE A 397 -9.10 7.46 3.33
C PHE A 397 -9.46 8.55 4.32
N ILE A 398 -10.44 8.31 5.21
CA ILE A 398 -10.79 9.26 6.28
C ILE A 398 -9.60 9.47 7.23
N SER A 399 -8.91 8.40 7.63
CA SER A 399 -7.71 8.47 8.47
C SER A 399 -6.62 9.31 7.81
N ILE A 400 -6.34 9.10 6.53
CA ILE A 400 -5.36 9.89 5.77
C ILE A 400 -5.81 11.35 5.72
N GLY A 401 -7.05 11.63 5.35
CA GLY A 401 -7.56 13.00 5.27
C GLY A 401 -7.47 13.74 6.61
N LEU A 402 -7.96 13.12 7.69
CA LEU A 402 -7.91 13.72 9.04
C LEU A 402 -6.47 13.86 9.56
N PHE A 403 -5.61 12.89 9.27
CA PHE A 403 -4.20 12.96 9.66
C PHE A 403 -3.46 14.04 8.85
N SER A 404 -3.77 14.21 7.56
CA SER A 404 -3.20 15.28 6.72
C SER A 404 -3.54 16.67 7.22
N LEU A 405 -4.71 16.86 7.83
CA LEU A 405 -5.07 18.15 8.46
C LEU A 405 -4.16 18.52 9.64
N LEU A 406 -3.43 17.57 10.22
CA LEU A 406 -2.44 17.85 11.26
C LEU A 406 -1.17 18.54 10.73
N PHE A 407 -0.97 18.59 9.41
CA PHE A 407 0.12 19.33 8.78
C PHE A 407 -0.19 20.82 8.53
N LEU A 408 -1.43 21.25 8.71
CA LEU A 408 -1.81 22.66 8.54
C LEU A 408 -0.95 23.66 9.34
N PRO A 409 -0.44 23.35 10.56
CA PRO A 409 0.48 24.24 11.27
C PRO A 409 1.78 24.58 10.53
N LEU A 410 2.19 23.77 9.53
CA LEU A 410 3.34 24.08 8.68
C LEU A 410 3.09 25.32 7.80
N ILE A 411 1.83 25.65 7.52
CA ILE A 411 1.45 26.85 6.76
C ILE A 411 1.40 28.07 7.68
N HIS A 412 0.78 27.91 8.86
CA HIS A 412 0.61 29.01 9.80
C HIS A 412 0.43 28.49 11.25
N PRO A 413 1.16 29.01 12.26
CA PRO A 413 1.08 28.52 13.64
C PRO A 413 -0.33 28.53 14.27
N LEU A 414 -1.18 29.50 13.93
CA LEU A 414 -2.57 29.53 14.43
C LEU A 414 -3.38 28.28 14.06
N LEU A 415 -2.98 27.55 13.02
CA LEU A 415 -3.64 26.32 12.59
C LEU A 415 -3.42 25.14 13.56
N TYR A 416 -2.59 25.29 14.60
CA TYR A 416 -2.59 24.36 15.74
C TYR A 416 -3.96 24.27 16.44
N LEU A 417 -4.81 25.30 16.33
CA LEU A 417 -6.18 25.29 16.85
C LEU A 417 -7.07 24.21 16.20
N VAL A 418 -6.67 23.68 15.04
CA VAL A 418 -7.37 22.57 14.39
C VAL A 418 -7.25 21.27 15.20
N TYR A 419 -6.16 21.07 15.96
CA TYR A 419 -5.90 19.83 16.70
C TYR A 419 -7.02 19.50 17.71
N PRO A 420 -7.39 20.39 18.65
CA PRO A 420 -8.48 20.11 19.58
C PRO A 420 -9.83 19.92 18.88
N VAL A 421 -10.08 20.61 17.77
CA VAL A 421 -11.32 20.45 16.99
C VAL A 421 -11.41 19.04 16.39
N LEU A 422 -10.33 18.56 15.77
CA LEU A 422 -10.29 17.20 15.20
C LEU A 422 -10.40 16.12 16.28
N VAL A 423 -9.66 16.28 17.39
CA VAL A 423 -9.72 15.35 18.53
C VAL A 423 -11.14 15.32 19.11
N GLY A 424 -11.73 16.48 19.37
CA GLY A 424 -13.10 16.60 19.89
C GLY A 424 -14.14 16.00 18.96
N GLY A 425 -14.05 16.27 17.65
CA GLY A 425 -14.97 15.73 16.64
C GLY A 425 -14.93 14.20 16.55
N VAL A 426 -13.73 13.62 16.57
CA VAL A 426 -13.57 12.15 16.47
C VAL A 426 -13.95 11.45 17.78
N LEU A 427 -13.72 12.08 18.95
CA LEU A 427 -14.23 11.58 20.23
C LEU A 427 -15.75 11.64 20.31
N PHE A 428 -16.36 12.74 19.84
CA PHE A 428 -17.82 12.85 19.74
C PHE A 428 -18.41 11.75 18.85
N ALA A 429 -17.81 11.52 17.69
CA ALA A 429 -18.21 10.44 16.79
C ALA A 429 -18.07 9.06 17.45
N LEU A 430 -17.01 8.81 18.23
CA LEU A 430 -16.85 7.56 18.97
C LEU A 430 -17.99 7.37 19.98
N VAL A 431 -18.33 8.41 20.75
CA VAL A 431 -19.44 8.35 21.72
C VAL A 431 -20.76 8.04 21.01
N ALA A 432 -21.03 8.67 19.87
CA ALA A 432 -22.22 8.40 19.08
C ALA A 432 -22.28 6.93 18.62
N VAL A 433 -21.18 6.39 18.08
CA VAL A 433 -21.11 4.99 17.63
C VAL A 433 -21.23 4.00 18.79
N LEU A 434 -20.63 4.30 19.94
CA LEU A 434 -20.75 3.46 21.14
C LEU A 434 -22.18 3.43 21.70
N ARG A 435 -22.95 4.52 21.56
CA ARG A 435 -24.38 4.53 21.91
C ARG A 435 -25.20 3.63 20.98
N GLU A 436 -24.85 3.57 19.71
CA GLU A 436 -25.53 2.71 18.72
C GLU A 436 -25.01 1.27 18.68
N TYR A 437 -23.95 0.95 19.43
CA TYR A 437 -23.33 -0.37 19.50
C TYR A 437 -24.31 -1.54 19.68
N PRO A 438 -25.39 -1.45 20.50
CA PRO A 438 -26.36 -2.54 20.63
C PRO A 438 -27.00 -2.98 19.31
N ARG A 439 -27.08 -2.09 18.31
CA ARG A 439 -27.53 -2.42 16.95
C ARG A 439 -26.40 -3.02 16.12
N TYR A 440 -25.20 -2.44 16.20
CA TYR A 440 -24.04 -2.90 15.43
C TYR A 440 -23.51 -4.27 15.85
N LYS A 441 -23.67 -4.69 17.11
CA LYS A 441 -23.12 -5.96 17.62
C LYS A 441 -23.59 -7.19 16.84
N TYR A 442 -24.83 -7.20 16.36
CA TYR A 442 -25.37 -8.32 15.57
C TYR A 442 -24.69 -8.41 14.21
N ARG A 443 -24.49 -7.27 13.55
CA ARG A 443 -23.76 -7.17 12.27
C ARG A 443 -22.29 -7.55 12.42
N LEU A 444 -21.66 -7.14 13.52
CA LEU A 444 -20.31 -7.55 13.90
C LEU A 444 -20.20 -9.06 14.04
N PHE A 445 -21.12 -9.67 14.80
CA PHE A 445 -21.16 -11.11 14.99
C PHE A 445 -21.35 -11.86 13.67
N GLU A 446 -22.32 -11.42 12.86
CA GLU A 446 -22.58 -12.01 11.55
C GLU A 446 -21.37 -11.93 10.63
N THR A 447 -20.74 -10.75 10.54
CA THR A 447 -19.58 -10.52 9.68
C THR A 447 -18.37 -11.35 10.11
N HIS A 448 -18.10 -11.47 11.42
CA HIS A 448 -16.89 -12.13 11.91
C HIS A 448 -17.01 -13.64 12.09
N PHE A 449 -18.23 -14.16 12.26
CA PHE A 449 -18.47 -15.56 12.63
C PHE A 449 -19.46 -16.31 11.72
N LYS A 450 -20.40 -15.63 11.04
CA LYS A 450 -21.38 -16.30 10.15
C LYS A 450 -20.98 -16.27 8.68
N ALA A 451 -20.27 -15.24 8.22
CA ALA A 451 -19.86 -15.10 6.81
C ALA A 451 -18.76 -16.07 6.34
N GLU A 452 -18.27 -16.97 7.21
CA GLU A 452 -17.31 -18.03 6.88
C GLU A 452 -17.97 -19.43 6.74
N ALA A 453 -19.30 -19.53 6.89
CA ALA A 453 -20.10 -20.71 6.51
C ALA A 453 -20.69 -20.50 5.12
#